data_AF-A0A8S2JVS4-F1
#
_entry.id   AF-A0A8S2JVS4-F1
#
_cell.length_a   1.000
_cell.length_b   1.000
_cell.length_c   1.000
_cell.angle_alpha   90.00
_cell.angle_beta   90.00
_cell.angle_gamma   90.00
#
_symmetry.space_group_name_H-M   'P 1'
#
loop_
_entity.id
_entity.type
_entity.pdbx_description
1 polymer ?
#
loop_
_entity_poly.entity_id
_entity_poly.type
_entity_poly.pdbx_seq_one_letter_code
_entity_poly.pdbx_strand_id
1 'polypeptide(L)'
;MALFFVGYLIAVSSTIAFIVAILTPKWIYPNSPTSPSETNFRGIFYVDQGRNDSVCRDWILIYKDSIATCRPPYAVACAALAIIASSLSIILLWLAGAYLYIRRRRLVPHFVSVLAALTLLIFAISATIWVVMITMNRDVNSTISRDNIGFSTWIAVGSTGGYFLAFILFIIYRIDLGHR
;
A
#
# COMPACT_ATOMS: atom_id res chain seq x y z
N MET A 1 17.47 -13.06 -18.02
CA MET A 1 17.93 -13.10 -16.60
C MET A 1 18.05 -11.71 -15.99
N ALA A 2 18.74 -10.74 -16.62
CA ALA A 2 18.84 -9.38 -16.09
C ALA A 2 17.47 -8.72 -15.79
N LEU A 3 16.49 -8.86 -16.70
CA LEU A 3 15.13 -8.34 -16.52
C LEU A 3 14.44 -8.87 -15.25
N PHE A 4 14.64 -10.13 -14.90
CA PHE A 4 14.09 -10.74 -13.68
C PHE A 4 14.69 -10.09 -12.42
N PHE A 5 16.00 -9.92 -12.38
CA PHE A 5 16.69 -9.29 -11.25
C PHE A 5 16.27 -7.83 -11.05
N VAL A 6 16.14 -7.07 -12.15
CA VAL A 6 15.66 -5.68 -12.08
C VAL A 6 14.21 -5.63 -11.57
N GLY A 7 13.33 -6.47 -12.12
CA GLY A 7 11.94 -6.58 -11.65
C GLY A 7 11.84 -6.97 -10.17
N TYR A 8 12.69 -7.90 -9.73
CA TYR A 8 12.77 -8.30 -8.32
C TYR A 8 13.22 -7.17 -7.40
N LEU A 9 14.27 -6.42 -7.74
CA LEU A 9 14.73 -5.28 -6.92
C LEU A 9 13.69 -4.16 -6.84
N ILE A 10 12.96 -3.92 -7.93
CA ILE A 10 11.84 -2.97 -7.95
C ILE A 10 10.70 -3.48 -7.04
N ALA A 11 10.38 -4.77 -7.07
CA ALA A 11 9.37 -5.35 -6.18
C ALA A 11 9.79 -5.25 -4.69
N VAL A 12 11.07 -5.49 -4.37
CA VAL A 12 11.60 -5.35 -3.00
C VAL A 12 11.48 -3.91 -2.51
N SER A 13 11.99 -2.94 -3.28
CA SER A 13 11.93 -1.53 -2.91
C SER A 13 10.50 -1.00 -2.79
N SER A 14 9.61 -1.43 -3.70
CA SER A 14 8.17 -1.12 -3.64
C SER A 14 7.49 -1.72 -2.41
N THR A 15 7.90 -2.92 -2.00
CA THR A 15 7.39 -3.57 -0.79
C THR A 15 7.78 -2.80 0.47
N ILE A 16 9.05 -2.43 0.58
CA ILE A 16 9.54 -1.63 1.73
C ILE A 16 8.82 -0.28 1.76
N ALA A 17 8.74 0.42 0.62
CA ALA A 17 8.05 1.70 0.51
C ALA A 17 6.57 1.59 0.90
N PHE A 18 5.87 0.55 0.43
CA PHE A 18 4.47 0.32 0.76
C PHE A 18 4.26 0.06 2.26
N ILE A 19 5.11 -0.76 2.88
CA ILE A 19 5.05 -1.03 4.33
C ILE A 19 5.30 0.25 5.13
N VAL A 20 6.29 1.05 4.74
CA VAL A 20 6.56 2.35 5.38
C VAL A 20 5.36 3.29 5.21
N ALA A 21 4.73 3.32 4.04
CA ALA A 21 3.55 4.13 3.79
C ALA A 21 2.41 3.75 4.73
N ILE A 22 2.03 2.47 4.83
CA ILE A 22 0.88 2.06 5.66
C ILE A 22 1.13 2.23 7.17
N LEU A 23 2.38 2.09 7.63
CA LEU A 23 2.75 2.26 9.04
C LEU A 23 2.86 3.74 9.43
N THR A 24 3.18 4.62 8.49
CA THR A 24 3.28 6.05 8.75
C THR A 24 1.88 6.67 8.76
N PRO A 25 1.41 7.27 9.86
CA PRO A 25 0.02 7.70 9.97
C PRO A 25 -0.28 9.03 9.25
N LYS A 26 0.62 9.50 8.38
CA LYS A 26 0.53 10.79 7.66
C LYS A 26 -0.02 10.58 6.25
N TRP A 27 -1.23 10.00 6.12
CA TRP A 27 -1.87 9.80 4.81
C TRP A 27 -2.68 11.01 4.39
N ILE A 28 -3.40 11.60 5.34
CA ILE A 28 -4.31 12.73 5.07
C ILE A 28 -4.18 13.73 6.21
N TYR A 29 -4.09 15.01 5.85
CA TYR A 29 -4.24 16.13 6.75
C TYR A 29 -5.63 16.72 6.53
N PRO A 30 -6.63 16.39 7.37
CA PRO A 30 -8.00 16.80 7.12
C PRO A 30 -8.18 18.32 7.18
N ASN A 31 -7.43 19.02 8.04
CA ASN A 31 -7.45 20.49 8.17
C ASN A 31 -6.03 21.01 8.43
N SER A 32 -5.74 22.26 8.05
CA SER A 32 -4.53 22.95 8.52
C SER A 32 -4.58 23.12 10.05
N PRO A 33 -3.46 22.90 10.76
CA PRO A 33 -3.42 23.08 12.21
C PRO A 33 -3.73 24.54 12.56
N THR A 34 -4.73 24.76 13.41
CA THR A 34 -5.12 26.10 13.87
C THR A 34 -4.23 26.60 15.01
N SER A 35 -3.46 25.71 15.64
CA SER A 35 -2.38 26.05 16.57
C SER A 35 -1.16 25.13 16.37
N PRO A 36 0.06 25.57 16.73
CA PRO A 36 1.28 24.75 16.62
C PRO A 36 1.28 23.51 17.52
N SER A 37 0.36 23.42 18.49
CA SER A 37 0.14 22.24 19.34
C SER A 37 -0.88 21.25 18.80
N GLU A 38 -1.64 21.60 17.75
CA GLU A 38 -2.63 20.72 17.15
C GLU A 38 -2.02 19.88 16.02
N THR A 39 -1.99 18.57 16.21
CA THR A 39 -1.69 17.61 15.15
C THR A 39 -2.96 16.93 14.70
N ASN A 40 -3.40 17.22 13.47
CA ASN A 40 -4.55 16.57 12.85
C ASN A 40 -4.10 15.74 11.65
N PHE A 41 -4.06 14.43 11.80
CA PHE A 41 -3.70 13.52 10.70
C PHE A 41 -4.47 12.20 10.79
N ARG A 42 -4.70 11.61 9.62
CA ARG A 42 -5.29 10.27 9.49
C ARG A 42 -4.31 9.37 8.77
N GLY A 43 -4.09 8.19 9.34
CA GLY A 43 -3.36 7.08 8.75
C GLY A 43 -4.27 5.89 8.45
N ILE A 44 -3.65 4.78 8.03
CA ILE A 44 -4.36 3.52 7.78
C ILE A 44 -4.72 2.80 9.07
N PHE A 45 -3.80 2.77 10.04
CA PHE A 45 -4.02 2.07 11.31
C PHE A 45 -4.31 3.00 12.48
N TYR A 46 -4.05 4.29 12.35
CA TYR A 46 -4.11 5.23 13.47
C TYR A 46 -4.66 6.59 13.02
N VAL A 47 -5.47 7.21 13.87
CA VAL A 47 -6.05 8.53 13.65
C VAL A 47 -5.71 9.42 14.84
N ASP A 48 -5.31 10.66 14.56
CA ASP A 48 -5.20 11.73 15.56
C ASP A 48 -6.06 12.91 15.11
N GLN A 49 -7.18 13.10 15.81
CA GLN A 49 -8.07 14.26 15.66
C GLN A 49 -8.06 15.06 16.96
N GLY A 50 -7.19 16.07 17.02
CA GLY A 50 -7.15 17.06 18.08
C GLY A 50 -8.21 18.12 17.83
N ARG A 51 -9.30 18.08 18.61
CA ARG A 51 -10.23 19.20 18.76
C ARG A 51 -10.74 19.23 20.21
N ASN A 52 -10.80 20.43 20.77
CA ASN A 52 -10.80 20.81 22.19
C ASN A 52 -11.62 20.02 23.23
N ASP A 53 -12.50 19.07 22.92
CA ASP A 53 -13.24 18.31 23.96
C ASP A 53 -13.49 16.82 23.63
N SER A 54 -12.97 16.31 22.51
CA SER A 54 -13.05 14.88 22.17
C SER A 54 -11.82 14.47 21.37
N VAL A 55 -10.72 14.21 22.07
CA VAL A 55 -9.46 13.74 21.45
C VAL A 55 -9.71 12.37 20.86
N CYS A 56 -9.86 12.29 19.54
CA CYS A 56 -10.01 11.01 18.86
C CYS A 56 -8.65 10.51 18.43
N ARG A 57 -8.01 9.80 19.36
CA ARG A 57 -6.67 9.24 19.23
C ARG A 57 -6.72 7.75 19.54
N ASP A 58 -6.91 6.94 18.51
CA ASP A 58 -6.88 5.50 18.68
C ASP A 58 -6.51 4.77 17.36
N TRP A 59 -6.25 3.48 17.52
CA TRP A 59 -6.00 2.55 16.44
C TRP A 59 -7.31 2.13 15.80
N ILE A 60 -7.39 2.26 14.47
CA ILE A 60 -8.58 1.96 13.66
C ILE A 60 -9.00 0.48 13.79
N LEU A 61 -8.10 -0.45 14.15
CA LEU A 61 -8.45 -1.86 14.31
C LEU A 61 -9.03 -2.22 15.69
N ILE A 62 -8.82 -1.37 16.71
CA ILE A 62 -9.32 -1.62 18.05
C ILE A 62 -10.77 -1.11 18.13
N TYR A 63 -11.71 -2.00 18.47
CA TYR A 63 -13.10 -1.59 18.71
C TYR A 63 -13.29 -1.13 20.15
N LYS A 64 -13.79 0.10 20.31
CA LYS A 64 -14.24 0.67 21.58
C LYS A 64 -15.46 1.55 21.31
N ASP A 65 -16.49 1.42 22.13
CA ASP A 65 -17.76 2.16 21.95
C ASP A 65 -17.56 3.68 21.96
N SER A 66 -16.57 4.18 22.71
CA SER A 66 -16.22 5.61 22.78
C SER A 66 -15.66 6.20 21.47
N ILE A 67 -15.29 5.37 20.49
CA ILE A 67 -14.58 5.78 19.25
C ILE A 67 -15.38 5.41 17.99
N ALA A 68 -16.54 4.77 18.13
CA ALA A 68 -17.37 4.31 17.02
C ALA A 68 -17.72 5.42 16.02
N THR A 69 -17.89 6.66 16.48
CA THR A 69 -18.17 7.85 15.66
C THR A 69 -16.95 8.38 14.89
N CYS A 70 -15.72 8.08 15.33
CA CYS A 70 -14.48 8.51 14.65
C CYS A 70 -13.89 7.46 13.72
N ARG A 71 -14.45 6.24 13.71
CA ARG A 71 -13.95 5.10 12.96
C ARG A 71 -14.82 4.89 11.72
N PRO A 72 -14.50 5.53 10.58
CA PRO A 72 -15.30 5.31 9.40
C PRO A 72 -15.09 3.87 8.88
N PRO A 73 -16.16 3.21 8.39
CA PRO A 73 -16.09 1.80 7.97
C PRO A 73 -15.07 1.56 6.84
N TYR A 74 -14.86 2.55 5.96
CA TYR A 74 -13.87 2.45 4.89
C TYR A 74 -12.43 2.34 5.44
N ALA A 75 -12.12 2.96 6.58
CA ALA A 75 -10.77 2.92 7.14
C ALA A 75 -10.42 1.51 7.67
N VAL A 76 -11.41 0.79 8.19
CA VAL A 76 -11.24 -0.62 8.61
C VAL A 76 -10.98 -1.52 7.42
N ALA A 77 -11.74 -1.32 6.33
CA ALA A 77 -11.54 -2.05 5.08
C ALA A 77 -10.15 -1.77 4.49
N CYS A 78 -9.72 -0.50 4.45
CA CYS A 78 -8.38 -0.11 4.00
C CYS A 78 -7.28 -0.73 4.87
N ALA A 79 -7.45 -0.76 6.20
CA ALA A 79 -6.51 -1.41 7.11
C ALA A 79 -6.40 -2.92 6.86
N ALA A 80 -7.53 -3.61 6.69
CA ALA A 80 -7.54 -5.03 6.38
C ALA A 80 -6.88 -5.33 5.03
N LEU A 81 -7.22 -4.55 3.99
CA LEU A 81 -6.60 -4.66 2.67
C LEU A 81 -5.10 -4.38 2.70
N ALA A 82 -4.64 -3.42 3.51
CA ALA A 82 -3.22 -3.11 3.67
C ALA A 82 -2.44 -4.27 4.30
N ILE A 83 -3.03 -4.96 5.28
CA ILE A 83 -2.44 -6.17 5.88
C ILE A 83 -2.34 -7.29 4.83
N ILE A 84 -3.41 -7.52 4.06
CA ILE A 84 -3.44 -8.54 3.00
C ILE A 84 -2.37 -8.23 1.94
N ALA A 85 -2.33 -7.00 1.43
CA ALA A 85 -1.36 -6.58 0.42
C ALA A 85 0.08 -6.77 0.93
N SER A 86 0.38 -6.35 2.17
CA SER A 86 1.71 -6.49 2.75
C SER A 86 2.11 -7.96 2.91
N SER A 87 1.18 -8.80 3.34
CA SER A 87 1.41 -10.24 3.50
C SER A 87 1.69 -10.90 2.14
N LEU A 88 0.89 -10.56 1.12
CA LEU A 88 1.10 -11.04 -0.25
C LEU A 88 2.45 -10.57 -0.82
N SER A 89 2.86 -9.34 -0.56
CA SER A 89 4.17 -8.83 -1.00
C SER A 89 5.32 -9.62 -0.37
N ILE A 90 5.24 -9.95 0.92
CA ILE A 90 6.26 -10.78 1.57
C ILE A 90 6.31 -12.17 0.94
N ILE A 91 5.15 -12.80 0.69
CA ILE A 91 5.06 -14.11 0.02
C ILE A 91 5.67 -14.04 -1.39
N LEU A 92 5.36 -12.98 -2.16
CA LEU A 92 5.93 -12.74 -3.48
C LEU A 92 7.47 -12.68 -3.42
N LEU A 93 8.03 -11.94 -2.46
CA LEU A 93 9.49 -11.82 -2.29
C LEU A 93 10.14 -13.15 -1.92
N TRP A 94 9.49 -13.94 -1.05
CA TRP A 94 9.95 -15.29 -0.70
C TRP A 94 9.95 -16.23 -1.91
N LEU A 95 8.86 -16.23 -2.70
CA LEU A 95 8.77 -17.05 -3.92
C LEU A 95 9.81 -16.63 -4.96
N ALA A 96 10.02 -15.33 -5.15
CA ALA A 96 11.03 -14.79 -6.06
C ALA A 96 12.46 -15.13 -5.61
N GLY A 97 12.73 -15.08 -4.30
CA GLY A 97 14.01 -15.48 -3.71
C GLY A 97 14.26 -16.99 -3.84
N ALA A 98 13.24 -17.81 -3.57
CA ALA A 98 13.31 -19.26 -3.74
C ALA A 98 13.57 -19.64 -5.20
N TYR A 99 12.98 -18.91 -6.16
CA TYR A 99 13.26 -19.08 -7.58
C TYR A 99 14.73 -18.84 -7.94
N LEU A 100 15.37 -17.82 -7.36
CA LEU A 100 16.80 -17.56 -7.58
C LEU A 100 17.68 -18.69 -7.05
N TYR A 101 17.25 -19.36 -5.98
CA TYR A 101 17.96 -20.48 -5.38
C TYR A 101 17.75 -21.81 -6.15
N ILE A 102 16.53 -22.09 -6.59
CA ILE A 102 16.16 -23.36 -7.24
C ILE A 102 16.37 -23.26 -8.76
N ARG A 103 17.55 -23.67 -9.25
CA ARG A 103 17.92 -23.69 -10.68
C ARG A 103 17.18 -24.74 -11.56
N ARG A 104 16.00 -25.23 -11.17
CA ARG A 104 15.27 -26.25 -11.96
C ARG A 104 14.52 -25.62 -13.14
N ARG A 105 15.13 -25.65 -14.32
CA ARG A 105 14.64 -25.05 -15.58
C ARG A 105 13.18 -25.38 -15.96
N ARG A 106 12.66 -26.56 -15.60
CA ARG A 106 11.31 -26.99 -16.00
C ARG A 106 10.15 -26.26 -15.28
N LEU A 107 10.36 -25.75 -14.06
CA LEU A 107 9.30 -25.07 -13.29
C LEU A 107 9.29 -23.55 -13.51
N VAL A 108 10.35 -23.02 -14.11
CA VAL A 108 10.60 -21.60 -14.31
C VAL A 108 9.42 -20.82 -14.89
N PRO A 109 8.78 -21.20 -16.02
CA PRO A 109 7.70 -20.41 -16.59
C PRO A 109 6.46 -20.35 -15.70
N HIS A 110 6.16 -21.42 -14.97
CA HIS A 110 5.01 -21.48 -14.08
C HIS A 110 5.21 -20.55 -12.86
N PHE A 111 6.42 -20.56 -12.28
CA PHE A 111 6.78 -19.65 -11.19
C PHE A 111 6.67 -18.18 -11.61
N VAL A 112 7.18 -17.81 -12.79
CA VAL A 112 7.12 -16.42 -13.26
C VAL A 112 5.66 -15.96 -13.48
N SER A 113 4.80 -16.85 -13.99
CA SER A 113 3.35 -16.55 -14.11
C SER A 113 2.68 -16.32 -12.76
N VAL A 114 3.00 -17.12 -11.75
CA VAL A 114 2.49 -16.94 -10.38
C VAL A 114 2.99 -15.62 -9.78
N LEU A 115 4.28 -15.29 -9.95
CA LEU A 115 4.83 -14.00 -9.50
C LEU A 115 4.12 -12.82 -10.17
N ALA A 116 3.91 -12.87 -11.48
CA ALA A 116 3.23 -11.80 -12.21
C ALA A 116 1.79 -11.63 -11.71
N ALA A 117 1.04 -12.72 -11.54
CA ALA A 117 -0.34 -12.67 -11.04
C ALA A 117 -0.42 -12.10 -9.62
N LEU A 118 0.47 -12.52 -8.72
CA LEU A 118 0.56 -11.98 -7.36
C LEU A 118 0.92 -10.49 -7.36
N THR A 119 1.87 -10.07 -8.20
CA THR A 119 2.27 -8.66 -8.32
C THR A 119 1.10 -7.79 -8.81
N LEU A 120 0.31 -8.29 -9.76
CA LEU A 120 -0.89 -7.61 -10.25
C LEU A 120 -1.96 -7.48 -9.16
N LEU A 121 -2.16 -8.53 -8.36
CA LEU A 121 -3.11 -8.50 -7.24
C LEU A 121 -2.70 -7.48 -6.18
N ILE A 122 -1.41 -7.44 -5.81
CA ILE A 122 -0.86 -6.46 -4.87
C ILE A 122 -1.04 -5.04 -5.42
N PHE A 123 -0.74 -4.84 -6.71
CA PHE A 123 -0.96 -3.56 -7.39
C PHE A 123 -2.42 -3.11 -7.28
N ALA A 124 -3.37 -4.00 -7.61
CA ALA A 124 -4.80 -3.69 -7.56
C ALA A 124 -5.24 -3.31 -6.14
N ILE A 125 -4.85 -4.09 -5.12
CA ILE A 125 -5.22 -3.82 -3.72
C ILE A 125 -4.59 -2.49 -3.25
N SER A 126 -3.30 -2.27 -3.52
CA SER A 126 -2.61 -1.02 -3.18
C SER A 126 -3.30 0.19 -3.82
N ALA A 127 -3.67 0.07 -5.11
CA ALA A 127 -4.41 1.10 -5.83
C ALA A 127 -5.75 1.41 -5.17
N THR A 128 -6.53 0.37 -4.83
CA THR A 128 -7.81 0.53 -4.14
C THR A 128 -7.65 1.27 -2.81
N ILE A 129 -6.64 0.94 -2.01
CA ILE A 129 -6.44 1.56 -0.69
C ILE A 129 -6.28 3.08 -0.81
N TRP A 130 -5.32 3.54 -1.62
CA TRP A 130 -5.07 4.98 -1.70
C TRP A 130 -6.19 5.72 -2.43
N VAL A 131 -6.83 5.12 -3.44
CA VAL A 131 -8.00 5.72 -4.11
C VAL A 131 -9.13 5.90 -3.11
N VAL A 132 -9.52 4.86 -2.36
CA VAL A 132 -10.60 4.92 -1.37
C VAL A 132 -10.28 5.94 -0.28
N MET A 133 -9.04 5.98 0.21
CA MET A 133 -8.62 6.96 1.20
C MET A 133 -8.76 8.40 0.68
N ILE A 134 -8.43 8.66 -0.58
CA ILE A 134 -8.59 9.99 -1.18
C ILE A 134 -10.08 10.31 -1.43
N THR A 135 -10.84 9.39 -2.04
CA THR A 135 -12.24 9.65 -2.43
C THR A 135 -13.16 9.83 -1.24
N MET A 136 -13.08 8.94 -0.25
CA MET A 136 -13.93 9.03 0.95
C MET A 136 -13.59 10.24 1.82
N ASN A 137 -12.39 10.79 1.67
CA ASN A 137 -12.03 12.06 2.32
C ASN A 137 -12.64 13.28 1.60
N ARG A 138 -12.98 13.16 0.30
CA ARG A 138 -13.68 14.19 -0.47
C ARG A 138 -15.13 14.34 -0.07
N ASP A 139 -15.76 13.24 0.34
CA ASP A 139 -17.16 13.24 0.76
C ASP A 139 -17.36 13.91 2.12
N VAL A 140 -16.29 13.99 2.92
CA VAL A 140 -16.29 14.66 4.24
C VAL A 140 -15.87 16.13 4.13
N ASN A 141 -14.95 16.47 3.22
CA ASN A 141 -14.51 17.84 2.96
C ASN A 141 -14.74 18.21 1.49
N SER A 142 -15.66 19.16 1.24
CA SER A 142 -16.09 19.61 -0.10
C SER A 142 -14.96 20.08 -1.03
N THR A 143 -13.75 20.29 -0.51
CA THR A 143 -12.55 20.59 -1.29
C THR A 143 -11.35 19.77 -0.81
N ILE A 144 -10.85 18.87 -1.65
CA ILE A 144 -9.51 18.29 -1.47
C ILE A 144 -8.51 19.28 -2.06
N SER A 145 -7.87 20.07 -1.19
CA SER A 145 -6.63 20.75 -1.55
C SER A 145 -5.52 19.71 -1.69
N ARG A 146 -4.58 19.94 -2.63
CA ARG A 146 -3.35 19.14 -2.77
C ARG A 146 -2.54 19.11 -1.45
N ASP A 147 -2.72 20.12 -0.61
CA ASP A 147 -2.05 20.27 0.69
C ASP A 147 -2.60 19.32 1.76
N ASN A 148 -3.79 18.74 1.53
CA ASN A 148 -4.41 17.78 2.45
C ASN A 148 -3.91 16.33 2.22
N ILE A 149 -3.14 16.10 1.15
CA ILE A 149 -2.55 14.79 0.84
C ILE A 149 -1.24 14.65 1.60
N GLY A 150 -1.21 13.72 2.55
CA GLY A 150 -0.04 13.44 3.35
C GLY A 150 1.05 12.69 2.59
N PHE A 151 2.27 12.79 3.12
CA PHE A 151 3.47 12.14 2.59
C PHE A 151 3.30 10.64 2.33
N SER A 152 2.60 9.95 3.23
CA SER A 152 2.43 8.50 3.15
C SER A 152 1.58 8.07 1.95
N THR A 153 0.62 8.90 1.55
CA THR A 153 -0.20 8.67 0.34
C THR A 153 0.65 8.78 -0.92
N TRP A 154 1.57 9.74 -0.99
CA TRP A 154 2.50 9.85 -2.12
C TRP A 154 3.44 8.64 -2.22
N ILE A 155 3.95 8.16 -1.08
CA ILE A 155 4.74 6.91 -1.06
C ILE A 155 3.90 5.74 -1.55
N ALA A 156 2.65 5.61 -1.09
CA ALA A 156 1.76 4.52 -1.51
C ALA A 156 1.47 4.54 -3.02
N VAL A 157 1.26 5.73 -3.60
CA VAL A 157 1.12 5.90 -5.05
C VAL A 157 2.40 5.48 -5.77
N GLY A 158 3.56 5.93 -5.29
CA GLY A 158 4.87 5.55 -5.83
C GLY A 158 5.15 4.06 -5.78
N SER A 159 4.88 3.39 -4.65
CA SER A 159 5.01 1.94 -4.51
C SER A 159 4.05 1.19 -5.42
N THR A 160 2.84 1.72 -5.64
CA THR A 160 1.87 1.15 -6.59
C THR A 160 2.43 1.16 -8.01
N GLY A 161 3.02 2.28 -8.45
CA GLY A 161 3.71 2.38 -9.74
C GLY A 161 4.90 1.43 -9.87
N GLY A 162 5.65 1.23 -8.78
CA GLY A 162 6.75 0.26 -8.74
C GLY A 162 6.28 -1.20 -8.91
N TYR A 163 5.21 -1.61 -8.24
CA TYR A 163 4.61 -2.94 -8.46
C TYR A 163 4.13 -3.12 -9.90
N PHE A 164 3.52 -2.11 -10.50
CA PHE A 164 3.12 -2.15 -11.91
C PHE A 164 4.32 -2.36 -12.85
N LEU A 165 5.42 -1.64 -12.60
CA LEU A 165 6.64 -1.80 -13.39
C LEU A 165 7.26 -3.19 -13.21
N ALA A 166 7.32 -3.71 -11.99
CA ALA A 166 7.79 -5.07 -11.71
C ALA A 166 6.94 -6.12 -12.42
N PHE A 167 5.61 -5.95 -12.45
CA PHE A 167 4.68 -6.81 -13.17
C PHE A 167 4.99 -6.84 -14.68
N ILE A 168 5.18 -5.68 -15.31
CA ILE A 168 5.55 -5.59 -16.72
C ILE A 168 6.87 -6.34 -16.98
N LEU A 169 7.88 -6.14 -16.13
CA LEU A 169 9.18 -6.80 -16.27
C LEU A 169 9.07 -8.32 -16.14
N PHE A 170 8.25 -8.84 -15.23
CA PHE A 170 7.99 -10.27 -15.11
C PHE A 170 7.25 -10.84 -16.33
N ILE A 171 6.31 -10.09 -16.91
CA ILE A 171 5.65 -10.51 -18.16
C ILE A 171 6.65 -10.57 -19.32
N ILE A 172 7.44 -9.51 -19.52
CA ILE A 172 8.43 -9.48 -20.60
C ILE A 172 9.43 -10.63 -20.43
N TYR A 173 9.88 -10.88 -19.19
CA TYR A 173 10.76 -12.00 -18.89
C TYR A 173 10.11 -13.35 -19.20
N ARG A 174 8.81 -13.53 -18.91
CA ARG A 174 8.05 -14.73 -19.28
C ARG A 174 7.96 -14.93 -20.79
N ILE A 175 7.77 -13.85 -21.56
CA ILE A 175 7.72 -13.91 -23.02
C ILE A 175 9.08 -14.29 -23.61
N ASP A 176 10.18 -13.71 -23.11
CA ASP A 176 11.56 -14.06 -23.50
C ASP A 176 11.87 -15.55 -23.21
N LEU A 177 11.37 -16.07 -22.09
CA LEU A 177 11.49 -17.50 -21.75
C LEU A 177 10.69 -18.43 -22.67
N GLY A 178 9.60 -17.96 -23.29
CA GLY A 178 8.76 -18.76 -24.19
C GLY A 178 9.28 -18.83 -25.64
N HIS A 179 10.21 -17.96 -26.01
CA HIS A 179 10.83 -17.93 -27.35
C HIS A 179 12.14 -18.75 -27.42
N ARG A 180 12.65 -19.25 -26.30
CA ARG A 180 13.90 -20.02 -26.19
C ARG A 180 13.62 -21.47 -25.80
#